data_AF-A0A2V6ZBN9-F1
#
_entry.id   AF-A0A2V6ZBN9-F1
#
_cell.length_a   1.000
_cell.length_b   1.000
_cell.length_c   1.000
_cell.angle_alpha   90.00
_cell.angle_beta   90.00
_cell.angle_gamma   90.00
#
_symmetry.space_group_name_H-M   'P 1'
#
loop_
_entity.id
_entity.type
_entity.pdbx_description
1 polymer ?
#
loop_
_entity_poly.entity_id
_entity_poly.type
_entity_poly.pdbx_seq_one_letter_code
_entity_poly.pdbx_strand_id
1 'polypeptide(L)' 'IIGPEATEIIHEFAVGRTLEATLEEIIHTIHAHPTLSEAALEATLAALGQAIHI' A
#
# COMPACT_ATOMS: atom_id res chain seq x y z
N ILE A 1 6.63 -2.02 -8.08
CA ILE A 1 6.69 -0.56 -7.84
C ILE A 1 7.83 0.00 -8.68
N ILE A 2 7.58 0.98 -9.54
CA ILE A 2 8.58 1.68 -10.33
C ILE A 2 8.26 3.17 -10.17
N GLY A 3 9.21 3.97 -9.66
CA GLY A 3 8.99 5.37 -9.34
C GLY A 3 9.96 5.89 -8.28
N PRO A 4 9.88 7.19 -7.92
CA PRO A 4 10.61 7.73 -6.79
C PRO A 4 10.23 6.99 -5.49
N GLU A 5 11.18 6.85 -4.57
CA GLU A 5 10.97 6.24 -3.25
C GLU A 5 10.41 4.79 -3.29
N ALA A 6 10.58 4.08 -4.42
CA ALA A 6 10.06 2.72 -4.58
C ALA A 6 10.56 1.74 -3.49
N THR A 7 11.78 1.94 -2.97
CA THR A 7 12.34 1.17 -1.86
C THR A 7 11.63 1.43 -0.53
N GLU A 8 11.19 2.67 -0.31
CA GLU A 8 10.46 3.06 0.90
C GLU A 8 9.04 2.51 0.87
N ILE A 9 8.40 2.50 -0.30
CA ILE A 9 7.04 1.98 -0.46
C ILE A 9 7.02 0.44 -0.40
N ILE A 10 7.97 -0.25 -1.05
CA ILE A 10 8.00 -1.73 -1.04
C ILE A 10 8.27 -2.29 0.37
N HIS A 11 8.91 -1.50 1.24
CA HIS A 11 9.20 -1.90 2.62
C HIS A 11 7.91 -2.23 3.39
N GLU A 12 6.83 -1.48 3.18
CA GLU A 12 5.53 -1.73 3.81
C GLU A 12 5.02 -3.14 3.50
N PHE A 13 5.03 -3.54 2.22
CA PHE A 13 4.62 -4.88 1.80
C PHE A 13 5.59 -5.97 2.30
N ALA A 14 6.88 -5.67 2.44
CA ALA A 14 7.85 -6.61 3.00
C ALA A 14 7.57 -6.88 4.49
N VAL A 15 7.26 -5.83 5.26
CA VAL A 15 6.85 -5.95 6.67
C VAL A 15 5.51 -6.68 6.78
N GLY A 16 4.51 -6.28 5.98
CA GLY A 16 3.21 -6.93 5.93
C GLY A 16 3.32 -8.42 5.61
N ARG A 17 4.14 -8.80 4.61
CA ARG A 17 4.44 -10.20 4.28
C ARG A 17 5.06 -10.96 5.45
N THR A 18 5.97 -10.34 6.20
CA THR A 18 6.65 -10.97 7.35
C THR A 18 5.67 -11.22 8.50
N LEU A 19 4.67 -10.35 8.66
CA LEU A 19 3.61 -10.46 9.66
C LEU A 19 2.41 -11.29 9.18
N GLU A 20 2.46 -11.84 7.96
CA GLU A 20 1.34 -12.53 7.31
C GLU A 20 0.07 -11.65 7.21
N ALA A 21 0.25 -10.33 7.11
CA ALA A 21 -0.85 -9.38 7.00
C ALA A 21 -1.69 -9.63 5.74
N THR A 22 -3.00 -9.50 5.92
CA THR A 22 -4.00 -9.53 4.88
C THR A 22 -4.12 -8.18 4.17
N LEU A 23 -4.68 -8.18 2.97
CA LEU A 23 -4.94 -6.93 2.24
C LEU A 23 -5.90 -6.00 3.01
N GLU A 24 -6.84 -6.57 3.75
CA GLU A 24 -7.78 -5.83 4.60
C GLU A 24 -7.06 -5.04 5.70
N GLU A 25 -6.04 -5.64 6.33
CA GLU A 25 -5.24 -4.99 7.37
C GLU A 25 -4.38 -3.85 6.80
N ILE A 26 -3.87 -4.01 5.57
CA ILE A 26 -3.17 -2.94 4.85
C ILE A 26 -4.12 -1.77 4.55
N ILE A 27 -5.35 -2.06 4.11
CA ILE A 27 -6.37 -1.03 3.83
C ILE A 27 -6.78 -0.26 5.08
N HIS A 28 -6.89 -0.95 6.22
CA HIS A 28 -7.20 -0.32 7.50
C HIS A 28 -6.04 0.50 8.10
N THR A 29 -4.85 0.43 7.50
CA THR A 29 -3.69 1.22 7.92
C THR A 29 -3.81 2.66 7.39
N ILE A 30 -3.67 3.64 8.28
CA ILE A 30 -3.74 5.06 7.91
C ILE A 30 -2.44 5.47 7.21
N HIS A 31 -2.54 5.74 5.91
CA HIS A 31 -1.47 6.32 5.12
C HIS A 31 -1.49 7.84 5.25
N ALA A 32 -0.30 8.46 5.34
CA ALA A 32 -0.20 9.91 5.44
C ALA A 32 -0.58 10.57 4.11
N HIS A 33 -1.32 11.68 4.19
CA HIS A 33 -1.71 12.48 3.02
C HIS A 33 -1.08 13.88 3.09
N PRO A 34 -0.50 14.44 2.00
CA PRO A 34 -0.25 13.81 0.69
C PRO A 34 1.12 13.12 0.62
N THR A 35 1.20 11.82 0.37
CA THR A 35 2.48 11.08 0.25
C THR A 35 2.47 9.97 -0.80
N LEU A 36 3.65 9.51 -1.21
CA LEU A 36 3.78 8.40 -2.17
C LEU A 36 3.33 7.04 -1.60
N SER A 37 3.23 6.89 -0.28
CA SER A 37 2.73 5.63 0.31
C SER A 37 1.24 5.42 0.06
N GLU A 38 0.47 6.47 -0.26
CA GLU A 38 -0.92 6.34 -0.72
C GLU A 38 -1.04 5.44 -1.96
N ALA A 39 0.01 5.35 -2.79
CA ALA A 39 0.04 4.43 -3.92
C ALA A 39 0.05 2.94 -3.49
N ALA A 40 0.61 2.61 -2.31
CA ALA A 40 0.53 1.25 -1.76
C ALA A 40 -0.90 0.91 -1.33
N LEU A 41 -1.58 1.85 -0.66
CA LEU A 41 -2.98 1.73 -0.30
C LEU A 41 -3.88 1.56 -1.52
N GLU A 42 -3.77 2.44 -2.51
CA GLU A 42 -4.58 2.37 -3.74
C GLU A 42 -4.29 1.11 -4.55
N ALA A 43 -3.04 0.64 -4.60
CA ALA A 43 -2.70 -0.64 -5.24
C ALA A 43 -3.35 -1.84 -4.52
N THR A 44 -3.44 -1.78 -3.18
CA THR A 44 -4.10 -2.81 -2.36
C THR A 44 -5.62 -2.79 -2.58
N LEU A 45 -6.23 -1.60 -2.60
CA LEU A 45 -7.63 -1.41 -2.96
C LEU A 45 -7.93 -1.90 -4.38
N ALA A 46 -7.04 -1.62 -5.34
CA ALA A 46 -7.15 -2.09 -6.71
C ALA A 46 -7.12 -3.63 -6.81
N ALA A 47 -6.28 -4.30 -6.01
CA ALA A 47 -6.24 -5.77 -5.95
C ALA A 47 -7.57 -6.39 -5.48
N LEU A 48 -8.38 -5.64 -4.72
CA LEU A 48 -9.74 -6.03 -4.30
C LEU A 48 -10.85 -5.45 -5.18
N GLY A 49 -10.51 -4.69 -6.23
CA GLY A 49 -11.50 -4.01 -7.08
C GLY A 49 -12.21 -2.83 -6.42
N GLN A 50 -11.59 -2.24 -5.40
CA GLN A 50 -12.13 -1.15 -4.56
C GLN A 50 -11.33 0.16 -4.69
N ALA A 51 -10.49 0.31 -5.72
CA ALA A 51 -9.69 1.53 -5.91
C ALA A 51 -10.57 2.78 -6.00
N ILE A 52 -10.13 3.86 -5.37
CA ILE A 52 -10.87 5.13 -5.29
C ILE A 52 -10.27 6.14 -6.28
N HIS A 53 -8.94 6.17 -6.39
CA HIS A 53 -8.22 7.16 -7.20
C HIS A 53 -7.40 6.46 -8.31
N ILE A 54 -8.10 6.09 -9.39
CA ILE A 54 -7.51 5.50 -10.61
C ILE A 54 -7.35 6.53 -11.73
#